data_AF-A0A7R9Y488-F1
#
_entry.id   AF-A0A7R9Y488-F1
#
_cell.length_a   1.000
_cell.length_b   1.000
_cell.length_c   1.000
_cell.angle_alpha   90.00
_cell.angle_beta   90.00
_cell.angle_gamma   90.00
#
_symmetry.space_group_name_H-M   'P 1'
#
loop_
_entity.id
_entity.type
_entity.pdbx_description
1 polymer ?
#
loop_
_entity_poly.entity_id
_entity_poly.type
_entity_poly.pdbx_seq_one_letter_code
_entity_poly.pdbx_strand_id
1 'polypeptide(L)'
;PGRARPGPGQLAAAAALSAVMAVACPPGARAGFFDYERGYVPPPPPPPQDPLEVCRTDACRDLILRAQEAERLRDAGLPPPPPPTQAERLAKRKLEAQRERAEIAALARKRAQFAREERAYTLRQLAVEKAAEQAKKEGLPPAEVVARAEAAGDAAFDEAMAEVDALDREEAAYRKRQADRRAAAAARAEEEAKVQAEKDRLQQETEALDAEACGGLDGQVCT
;
A
#
# COMPACT_ATOMS: atom_id res chain seq x y z
N PRO A 1 -37.18 -12.13 47.16
CA PRO A 1 -35.75 -12.52 46.95
C PRO A 1 -35.41 -12.52 45.44
N GLY A 2 -34.65 -11.53 45.01
CA GLY A 2 -34.49 -11.11 43.61
C GLY A 2 -33.79 -12.12 42.70
N ARG A 3 -34.36 -12.32 41.51
CA ARG A 3 -33.72 -13.06 40.40
C ARG A 3 -32.73 -12.12 39.72
N ALA A 4 -31.43 -12.40 39.88
CA ALA A 4 -30.37 -11.72 39.14
C ALA A 4 -30.54 -11.99 37.64
N ARG A 5 -30.89 -10.96 36.87
CA ARG A 5 -30.82 -11.01 35.41
C ARG A 5 -29.34 -10.96 35.01
N PRO A 6 -28.81 -11.97 34.28
CA PRO A 6 -27.44 -11.89 33.78
C PRO A 6 -27.31 -10.71 32.83
N GLY A 7 -26.32 -9.86 33.06
CA GLY A 7 -26.06 -8.69 32.23
C GLY A 7 -25.69 -9.08 30.79
N PRO A 8 -25.93 -8.20 29.80
CA PRO A 8 -25.72 -8.47 28.38
C PRO A 8 -24.25 -8.82 28.01
N GLY A 9 -23.29 -8.60 28.92
CA GLY A 9 -21.88 -8.97 28.75
C GLY A 9 -21.56 -10.47 28.86
N GLN A 10 -22.45 -11.31 29.42
CA GLN A 10 -22.17 -12.75 29.56
C GLN A 10 -22.72 -13.62 28.42
N LEU A 11 -23.61 -13.08 27.57
CA LEU A 11 -24.16 -13.82 26.42
C LEU A 11 -23.23 -13.83 25.20
N ALA A 12 -22.16 -13.04 25.18
CA ALA A 12 -21.21 -12.98 24.07
C ALA A 12 -20.03 -13.97 24.19
N ALA A 13 -19.72 -14.47 25.40
CA ALA A 13 -18.54 -15.31 25.62
C ALA A 13 -18.75 -16.78 25.20
N ALA A 14 -19.99 -17.28 25.21
CA ALA A 14 -20.29 -18.67 24.84
C ALA A 14 -20.46 -18.89 23.32
N ALA A 15 -20.68 -17.82 22.53
CA ALA A 15 -20.79 -17.93 21.07
C ALA A 15 -19.44 -17.86 20.34
N ALA A 16 -18.41 -17.29 20.97
CA ALA A 16 -17.08 -17.16 20.37
C ALA A 16 -16.30 -18.48 20.29
N LEU A 17 -16.59 -19.45 21.16
CA LEU A 17 -15.92 -20.76 21.17
C LEU A 17 -16.51 -21.74 20.15
N SER A 18 -17.76 -21.56 19.71
CA SER A 18 -18.40 -22.44 18.70
C SER A 18 -18.21 -21.99 17.25
N ALA A 19 -17.80 -20.73 17.01
CA ALA A 19 -17.62 -20.20 15.65
C ALA A 19 -16.22 -20.50 15.05
N VAL A 20 -15.20 -20.72 15.88
CA VAL A 20 -13.82 -20.99 15.41
C VAL A 20 -13.66 -22.44 14.94
N MET A 21 -14.48 -23.40 15.43
CA MET A 21 -14.49 -24.78 14.91
C MET A 21 -15.24 -24.96 13.58
N ALA A 22 -16.01 -23.96 13.13
CA ALA A 22 -16.76 -24.05 11.87
C ALA A 22 -15.98 -23.56 10.63
N VAL A 23 -14.90 -22.79 10.81
CA VAL A 23 -14.08 -22.22 9.71
C VAL A 23 -12.75 -22.96 9.51
N ALA A 24 -12.54 -24.09 10.21
CA ALA A 24 -11.38 -24.95 10.06
C ALA A 24 -11.72 -26.38 9.61
N CYS A 25 -12.96 -26.64 9.18
CA CYS A 25 -13.34 -27.90 8.57
C CYS A 25 -13.37 -27.75 7.05
N PRO A 26 -12.35 -28.22 6.30
CA PRO A 26 -12.49 -28.34 4.86
C PRO A 26 -13.69 -29.26 4.55
N PRO A 27 -14.54 -28.93 3.56
CA PRO A 27 -15.68 -29.76 3.18
C PRO A 27 -15.31 -31.16 2.64
N GLY A 28 -14.01 -31.50 2.59
CA GLY A 28 -13.49 -32.81 2.22
C GLY A 28 -13.17 -33.77 3.39
N ALA A 29 -13.28 -33.36 4.66
CA ALA A 29 -12.92 -34.22 5.81
C ALA A 29 -14.06 -35.15 6.30
N ARG A 30 -15.20 -35.21 5.59
CA ARG A 30 -16.31 -36.12 5.89
C ARG A 30 -16.35 -37.39 5.02
N ALA A 31 -15.37 -37.60 4.14
CA ALA A 31 -15.30 -38.78 3.29
C ALA A 31 -13.97 -39.53 3.52
N GLY A 32 -14.02 -40.51 4.40
CA GLY A 32 -12.93 -41.42 4.73
C GLY A 32 -12.81 -41.55 6.25
N PHE A 33 -12.93 -42.69 6.90
CA PHE A 33 -12.86 -44.08 6.47
C PHE A 33 -13.67 -44.88 7.50
N PHE A 34 -14.81 -45.45 7.11
CA PHE A 34 -15.44 -46.54 7.85
C PHE A 34 -15.66 -47.66 6.86
N ASP A 35 -14.63 -48.50 6.70
CA ASP A 35 -14.74 -49.77 6.00
C ASP A 35 -15.38 -50.77 6.96
N TYR A 36 -16.68 -51.00 6.80
CA TYR A 36 -17.48 -51.85 7.68
C TYR A 36 -17.05 -53.33 7.61
N GLU A 37 -16.16 -53.72 6.69
CA GLU A 37 -15.75 -55.12 6.53
C GLU A 37 -14.55 -55.56 7.40
N ARG A 38 -13.84 -54.65 8.08
CA ARG A 38 -12.61 -55.04 8.83
C ARG A 38 -12.52 -54.62 10.29
N GLY A 39 -13.52 -53.93 10.84
CA GLY A 39 -13.56 -53.58 12.28
C GLY A 39 -12.35 -52.80 12.80
N TYR A 40 -11.53 -52.24 11.92
CA TYR A 40 -10.32 -51.52 12.27
C TYR A 40 -10.58 -50.04 12.01
N VAL A 41 -10.84 -49.29 13.08
CA VAL A 41 -10.79 -47.83 13.04
C VAL A 41 -9.31 -47.46 13.05
N PRO A 42 -8.72 -46.98 11.93
CA PRO A 42 -7.35 -46.50 11.98
C PRO A 42 -7.27 -45.38 13.03
N PRO A 43 -6.23 -45.36 13.87
CA PRO A 43 -6.08 -44.31 14.87
C PRO A 43 -6.10 -42.94 14.15
N PRO A 44 -6.74 -41.92 14.73
CA PRO A 44 -6.74 -40.60 14.13
C PRO A 44 -5.29 -40.14 13.88
N PRO A 45 -5.02 -39.46 12.76
CA PRO A 45 -3.67 -38.97 12.49
C PRO A 45 -3.22 -38.05 13.64
N PRO A 46 -1.92 -38.06 13.99
CA PRO A 46 -1.41 -37.19 15.02
C PRO A 46 -1.69 -35.72 14.65
N PRO A 47 -1.98 -34.85 15.63
CA PRO A 47 -2.14 -33.43 15.36
C PRO A 47 -0.87 -32.89 14.68
N PRO A 48 -1.02 -32.00 13.68
CA PRO A 48 0.13 -31.40 13.00
C PRO A 48 1.03 -30.72 14.04
N GLN A 49 2.34 -30.98 13.93
CA GLN A 49 3.31 -30.45 14.90
C GLN A 49 3.58 -28.96 14.67
N ASP A 50 3.49 -28.49 13.42
CA ASP A 50 3.66 -27.09 13.07
C ASP A 50 2.30 -26.44 12.70
N PRO A 51 1.76 -25.55 13.53
CA PRO A 51 0.50 -24.87 13.22
C PRO A 51 0.61 -23.95 11.99
N LEU A 52 1.82 -23.56 11.55
CA LEU A 52 2.03 -22.77 10.34
C LEU A 52 1.76 -23.55 9.04
N GLU A 53 1.84 -24.88 9.07
CA GLU A 53 1.54 -25.73 7.91
C GLU A 53 0.04 -25.79 7.59
N VAL A 54 -0.80 -25.47 8.59
CA VAL A 54 -2.27 -25.49 8.46
C VAL A 54 -2.80 -24.15 7.91
N CYS A 55 -2.05 -23.06 8.06
CA CYS A 55 -2.48 -21.73 7.61
C CYS A 55 -2.31 -21.53 6.09
N ARG A 56 -3.42 -21.22 5.40
CA ARG A 56 -3.44 -20.98 3.95
C ARG A 56 -3.36 -19.50 3.54
N THR A 57 -3.49 -18.56 4.47
CA THR A 57 -3.48 -17.12 4.18
C THR A 57 -2.43 -16.41 5.01
N ASP A 58 -1.90 -15.30 4.49
CA ASP A 58 -0.90 -14.50 5.19
C ASP A 58 -1.42 -13.96 6.53
N ALA A 59 -2.71 -13.58 6.59
CA ALA A 59 -3.35 -13.14 7.84
C ALA A 59 -3.40 -14.25 8.91
N CYS A 60 -3.63 -15.50 8.51
CA CYS A 60 -3.61 -16.65 9.41
C CYS A 60 -2.18 -16.88 9.95
N ARG A 61 -1.19 -16.80 9.05
CA ARG A 61 0.23 -16.98 9.38
C ARG A 61 0.73 -15.91 10.36
N ASP A 62 0.36 -14.65 10.13
CA ASP A 62 0.71 -13.52 11.00
C ASP A 62 0.11 -13.67 12.41
N LEU A 63 -1.13 -14.15 12.53
CA LEU A 63 -1.77 -14.39 13.83
C LEU A 63 -1.03 -15.47 14.63
N ILE A 64 -0.62 -16.56 13.98
CA ILE A 64 0.15 -17.63 14.63
C ILE A 64 1.53 -17.12 15.06
N LEU A 65 2.24 -16.42 14.18
CA LEU A 65 3.56 -15.87 14.50
C LEU A 65 3.49 -14.91 15.69
N ARG A 66 2.48 -14.04 15.76
CA ARG A 66 2.26 -13.18 16.94
C ARG A 66 1.93 -13.96 18.21
N ALA A 67 1.13 -15.03 18.11
CA ALA A 67 0.80 -15.86 19.26
C ALA A 67 2.03 -16.59 19.81
N GLN A 68 2.85 -17.16 18.91
CA GLN A 68 4.13 -17.80 19.28
C GLN A 68 5.14 -16.80 19.84
N GLU A 69 5.21 -15.59 19.27
CA GLU A 69 6.07 -14.51 19.79
C GLU A 69 5.63 -14.06 21.18
N ALA A 70 4.32 -13.90 21.42
CA ALA A 70 3.78 -13.58 22.73
C ALA A 70 4.08 -14.67 23.77
N GLU A 71 3.99 -15.95 23.38
CA GLU A 71 4.36 -17.09 24.22
C GLU A 71 5.87 -17.13 24.51
N ARG A 72 6.72 -16.92 23.50
CA ARG A 72 8.17 -16.81 23.68
C ARG A 72 8.57 -15.68 24.63
N LEU A 73 7.94 -14.52 24.50
CA LEU A 73 8.20 -13.40 25.41
C LEU A 73 7.75 -13.72 26.83
N ARG A 74 6.58 -14.36 27.00
CA ARG A 74 6.09 -14.83 28.30
C ARG A 74 7.08 -15.81 28.94
N ASP A 75 7.57 -16.79 28.18
CA ASP A 75 8.50 -17.80 28.68
C ASP A 75 9.89 -17.21 28.98
N ALA A 76 10.28 -16.14 28.29
CA ALA A 76 11.47 -15.34 28.59
C ALA A 76 11.28 -14.38 29.79
N GLY A 77 10.09 -14.34 30.41
CA GLY A 77 9.77 -13.42 31.50
C GLY A 77 9.68 -11.95 31.08
N LEU A 78 9.61 -11.68 29.76
CA LEU A 78 9.50 -10.33 29.21
C LEU A 78 8.02 -9.95 29.06
N PRO A 79 7.63 -8.72 29.42
CA PRO A 79 6.26 -8.26 29.20
C PRO A 79 5.96 -8.23 27.69
N PRO A 80 4.72 -8.55 27.28
CA PRO A 80 4.33 -8.44 25.88
C PRO A 80 4.47 -6.99 25.39
N PRO A 81 4.73 -6.77 24.08
CA PRO A 81 4.83 -5.43 23.55
C PRO A 81 3.52 -4.66 23.82
N PRO A 82 3.60 -3.37 24.19
CA PRO A 82 2.42 -2.57 24.43
C PRO A 82 1.58 -2.49 23.14
N PRO A 83 0.23 -2.44 23.26
CA PRO A 83 -0.63 -2.26 22.10
C PRO A 83 -0.28 -0.92 21.42
N PRO A 84 -0.37 -0.85 20.08
CA PRO A 84 0.07 0.32 19.36
C PRO A 84 -0.69 1.55 19.83
N THR A 85 0.03 2.64 20.04
CA THR A 85 -0.55 3.88 20.55
C THR A 85 -1.56 4.46 19.54
N GLN A 86 -2.45 5.35 20.00
CA GLN A 86 -3.37 6.03 19.07
C GLN A 86 -2.61 6.79 17.97
N ALA A 87 -1.46 7.39 18.32
CA ALA A 87 -0.57 8.07 17.39
C ALA A 87 -0.02 7.11 16.32
N GLU A 88 0.47 5.94 16.71
CA GLU A 88 0.97 4.91 15.78
C GLU A 88 -0.13 4.38 14.86
N ARG A 89 -1.34 4.14 15.38
CA ARG A 89 -2.49 3.72 14.56
C ARG A 89 -2.86 4.79 13.53
N LEU A 90 -2.85 6.06 13.92
CA LEU A 90 -3.13 7.17 13.01
C LEU A 90 -2.02 7.31 11.96
N ALA A 91 -0.75 7.18 12.34
CA ALA A 91 0.38 7.19 11.41
C ALA A 91 0.27 6.06 10.38
N LYS A 92 -0.06 4.84 10.84
CA LYS A 92 -0.28 3.68 9.97
C LYS A 92 -1.41 3.92 8.96
N ARG A 93 -2.57 4.43 9.41
CA ARG A 93 -3.70 4.76 8.53
C ARG A 93 -3.35 5.85 7.50
N LYS A 94 -2.57 6.87 7.90
CA LYS A 94 -2.09 7.90 6.98
C LYS A 94 -1.19 7.30 5.90
N LEU A 95 -0.29 6.38 6.29
CA LEU A 95 0.59 5.67 5.35
C LEU A 95 -0.23 4.80 4.37
N GLU A 96 -1.19 4.04 4.88
CA GLU A 96 -2.10 3.21 4.06
C GLU A 96 -2.89 4.08 3.07
N ALA A 97 -3.49 5.17 3.53
CA ALA A 97 -4.23 6.10 2.66
C ALA A 97 -3.32 6.76 1.60
N GLN A 98 -2.04 7.03 1.91
CA GLN A 98 -1.08 7.52 0.92
C GLN A 98 -0.74 6.45 -0.13
N ARG A 99 -0.58 5.19 0.28
CA ARG A 99 -0.37 4.05 -0.63
C ARG A 99 -1.56 3.84 -1.55
N GLU A 100 -2.78 3.80 -1.01
CA GLU A 100 -4.01 3.66 -1.79
C GLU A 100 -4.14 4.80 -2.84
N ARG A 101 -3.85 6.04 -2.45
CA ARG A 101 -3.86 7.17 -3.40
C ARG A 101 -2.82 7.02 -4.50
N ALA A 102 -1.63 6.53 -4.16
CA ALA A 102 -0.58 6.27 -5.14
C ALA A 102 -0.97 5.15 -6.12
N GLU A 103 -1.60 4.08 -5.61
CA GLU A 103 -2.13 2.98 -6.41
C GLU A 103 -3.26 3.43 -7.34
N ILE A 104 -4.21 4.21 -6.85
CA ILE A 104 -5.30 4.80 -7.65
C ILE A 104 -4.71 5.69 -8.76
N ALA A 105 -3.72 6.53 -8.44
CA ALA A 105 -3.06 7.38 -9.43
C ALA A 105 -2.29 6.54 -10.48
N ALA A 106 -1.66 5.43 -10.08
CA ALA A 106 -1.00 4.52 -11.01
C ALA A 106 -2.00 3.82 -11.93
N LEU A 107 -3.15 3.38 -11.41
CA LEU A 107 -4.21 2.78 -12.20
C LEU A 107 -4.83 3.78 -13.19
N ALA A 108 -5.05 5.02 -12.77
CA ALA A 108 -5.56 6.09 -13.64
C ALA A 108 -4.60 6.38 -14.81
N ARG A 109 -3.28 6.41 -14.57
CA ARG A 109 -2.28 6.53 -15.63
C ARG A 109 -2.35 5.40 -16.64
N LYS A 110 -2.42 4.15 -16.17
CA LYS A 110 -2.55 2.98 -17.06
C LYS A 110 -3.80 3.08 -17.93
N ARG A 111 -4.93 3.48 -17.36
CA ARG A 111 -6.18 3.69 -18.12
C ARG A 111 -6.06 4.81 -19.15
N ALA A 112 -5.41 5.93 -18.79
CA ALA A 112 -5.17 7.02 -19.72
C ALA A 112 -4.27 6.59 -20.89
N GLN A 113 -3.25 5.77 -20.62
CA GLN A 113 -2.39 5.18 -21.64
C GLN A 113 -3.21 4.29 -22.59
N PHE A 114 -4.00 3.35 -22.07
CA PHE A 114 -4.86 2.51 -22.89
C PHE A 114 -5.84 3.31 -23.75
N ALA A 115 -6.46 4.35 -23.21
CA ALA A 115 -7.38 5.20 -23.97
C ALA A 115 -6.67 5.97 -25.12
N ARG A 116 -5.40 6.35 -24.91
CA ARG A 116 -4.59 7.00 -25.95
C ARG A 116 -4.14 6.01 -27.02
N GLU A 117 -3.73 4.80 -26.63
CA GLU A 117 -3.39 3.71 -27.56
C GLU A 117 -4.62 3.32 -28.40
N GLU A 118 -5.79 3.17 -27.79
CA GLU A 118 -7.06 2.92 -28.49
C GLU A 118 -7.37 4.02 -29.52
N ARG A 119 -7.10 5.29 -29.16
CA ARG A 119 -7.21 6.40 -30.12
C ARG A 119 -6.21 6.28 -31.27
N ALA A 120 -4.96 5.88 -31.02
CA ALA A 120 -3.99 5.64 -32.09
C ALA A 120 -4.44 4.52 -33.03
N TYR A 121 -5.00 3.43 -32.49
CA TYR A 121 -5.55 2.34 -33.31
C TYR A 121 -6.74 2.79 -34.17
N THR A 122 -7.64 3.62 -33.63
CA THR A 122 -8.76 4.15 -34.42
C THR A 122 -8.29 5.12 -35.51
N LEU A 123 -7.28 5.96 -35.23
CA LEU A 123 -6.66 6.82 -36.24
C LEU A 123 -6.00 6.00 -37.36
N ARG A 124 -5.33 4.90 -37.02
CA ARG A 124 -4.76 3.95 -38.00
C ARG A 124 -5.84 3.41 -38.94
N GLN A 125 -6.97 2.93 -38.40
CA GLN A 125 -8.06 2.41 -39.23
C GLN A 125 -8.61 3.46 -40.20
N LEU A 126 -8.82 4.69 -39.71
CA LEU A 126 -9.28 5.80 -40.54
C LEU A 126 -8.27 6.19 -41.63
N ALA A 127 -6.97 6.13 -41.34
CA ALA A 127 -5.92 6.41 -42.32
C ALA A 127 -5.85 5.33 -43.41
N VAL A 128 -5.94 4.05 -43.03
CA VAL A 128 -6.02 2.90 -43.96
C VAL A 128 -7.21 3.05 -44.90
N GLU A 129 -8.39 3.33 -44.37
CA GLU A 129 -9.62 3.48 -45.16
C GLU A 129 -9.50 4.62 -46.18
N LYS A 130 -9.06 5.80 -45.73
CA LYS A 130 -8.88 6.97 -46.61
C LYS A 130 -7.84 6.72 -47.70
N ALA A 131 -6.70 6.12 -47.35
CA ALA A 131 -5.64 5.82 -48.32
C ALA A 131 -6.08 4.75 -49.34
N ALA A 132 -6.83 3.73 -48.89
CA ALA A 132 -7.40 2.73 -49.78
C ALA A 132 -8.42 3.33 -50.75
N GLU A 133 -9.30 4.21 -50.28
CA GLU A 133 -10.26 4.92 -51.13
C GLU A 133 -9.57 5.82 -52.17
N GLN A 134 -8.52 6.52 -51.78
CA GLN A 134 -7.74 7.37 -52.67
C GLN A 134 -7.03 6.54 -53.74
N ALA A 135 -6.35 5.45 -53.34
CA ALA A 135 -5.65 4.57 -54.28
C ALA A 135 -6.61 3.89 -55.27
N LYS A 136 -7.84 3.56 -54.86
CA LYS A 136 -8.90 3.07 -55.75
C LYS A 136 -9.32 4.12 -56.78
N LYS A 137 -9.44 5.40 -56.40
CA LYS A 137 -9.76 6.51 -57.32
C LYS A 137 -8.65 6.74 -58.34
N GLU A 138 -7.39 6.48 -57.97
CA GLU A 138 -6.23 6.55 -58.86
C GLU A 138 -6.13 5.35 -59.83
N GLY A 139 -6.99 4.32 -59.67
CA GLY A 139 -7.00 3.16 -60.55
C GLY A 139 -5.84 2.17 -60.33
N LEU A 140 -5.24 2.19 -59.14
CA LEU A 140 -4.10 1.34 -58.80
C LEU A 140 -4.52 -0.14 -58.67
N PRO A 141 -3.60 -1.09 -58.95
CA PRO A 141 -3.88 -2.50 -58.75
C PRO A 141 -4.14 -2.79 -57.27
N PRO A 142 -4.94 -3.81 -56.94
CA PRO A 142 -5.38 -4.09 -55.57
C PRO A 142 -4.22 -4.33 -54.59
N ALA A 143 -3.11 -4.89 -55.07
CA ALA A 143 -1.90 -5.08 -54.26
C ALA A 143 -1.27 -3.73 -53.82
N GLU A 144 -1.21 -2.75 -54.71
CA GLU A 144 -0.68 -1.41 -54.40
C GLU A 144 -1.64 -0.60 -53.52
N VAL A 145 -2.94 -0.81 -53.66
CA VAL A 145 -3.96 -0.22 -52.76
C VAL A 145 -3.73 -0.68 -51.32
N VAL A 146 -3.52 -1.98 -51.10
CA VAL A 146 -3.25 -2.53 -49.76
C VAL A 146 -1.93 -2.00 -49.22
N ALA A 147 -0.85 -2.06 -49.99
CA ALA A 147 0.46 -1.60 -49.55
C ALA A 147 0.46 -0.10 -49.16
N ARG A 148 -0.20 0.75 -49.95
CA ARG A 148 -0.32 2.19 -49.61
C ARG A 148 -1.21 2.42 -48.40
N ALA A 149 -2.31 1.68 -48.28
CA ALA A 149 -3.22 1.81 -47.15
C ALA A 149 -2.55 1.41 -45.83
N GLU A 150 -1.83 0.29 -45.82
CA GLU A 150 -1.05 -0.17 -44.66
C GLU A 150 0.04 0.83 -44.29
N ALA A 151 0.84 1.30 -45.26
CA ALA A 151 1.88 2.30 -45.00
C ALA A 151 1.32 3.62 -44.43
N ALA A 152 0.17 4.09 -44.94
CA ALA A 152 -0.50 5.26 -44.41
C ALA A 152 -1.06 5.03 -42.99
N GLY A 153 -1.59 3.83 -42.74
CA GLY A 153 -2.04 3.42 -41.42
C GLY A 153 -0.92 3.39 -40.38
N ASP A 154 0.19 2.77 -40.74
CA ASP A 154 1.35 2.63 -39.86
C ASP A 154 1.99 4.00 -39.59
N ALA A 155 2.12 4.87 -40.60
CA ALA A 155 2.59 6.24 -40.41
C ALA A 155 1.68 7.06 -39.46
N ALA A 156 0.35 6.95 -39.62
CA ALA A 156 -0.60 7.63 -38.74
C ALA A 156 -0.57 7.10 -37.30
N PHE A 157 -0.32 5.80 -37.13
CA PHE A 157 -0.15 5.19 -35.81
C PHE A 157 1.13 5.67 -35.12
N ASP A 158 2.25 5.68 -35.85
CA ASP A 158 3.54 6.14 -35.35
C ASP A 158 3.50 7.62 -34.95
N GLU A 159 2.85 8.47 -35.75
CA GLU A 159 2.63 9.89 -35.43
C GLU A 159 1.79 10.05 -34.15
N ALA A 160 0.68 9.29 -34.03
CA ALA A 160 -0.17 9.33 -32.85
C ALA A 160 0.57 8.84 -31.59
N MET A 161 1.36 7.76 -31.68
CA MET A 161 2.15 7.26 -30.55
C MET A 161 3.28 8.23 -30.16
N ALA A 162 3.92 8.89 -31.13
CA ALA A 162 4.92 9.92 -30.85
C ALA A 162 4.34 11.12 -30.07
N GLU A 163 3.08 11.50 -30.33
CA GLU A 163 2.37 12.51 -29.54
C GLU A 163 2.13 12.04 -28.10
N VAL A 164 1.73 10.78 -27.91
CA VAL A 164 1.56 10.18 -26.57
C VAL A 164 2.87 10.20 -25.78
N ASP A 165 3.96 9.78 -26.40
CA ASP A 165 5.30 9.77 -25.79
C ASP A 165 5.81 11.19 -25.47
N ALA A 166 5.45 12.19 -26.30
CA ALA A 166 5.74 13.59 -26.01
C ALA A 166 5.02 14.07 -24.75
N LEU A 167 3.71 13.80 -24.65
CA LEU A 167 2.90 14.15 -23.48
C LEU A 167 3.42 13.48 -22.20
N ASP A 168 3.84 12.22 -22.27
CA ASP A 168 4.36 11.50 -21.12
C ASP A 168 5.72 12.06 -20.65
N ARG A 169 6.58 12.49 -21.57
CA ARG A 169 7.83 13.21 -21.24
C ARG A 169 7.56 14.56 -20.60
N GLU A 170 6.59 15.32 -21.10
CA GLU A 170 6.18 16.60 -20.50
C GLU A 170 5.62 16.42 -19.08
N GLU A 171 4.77 15.41 -18.87
CA GLU A 171 4.20 15.09 -17.57
C GLU A 171 5.30 14.63 -16.58
N ALA A 172 6.23 13.79 -17.03
CA ALA A 172 7.38 13.37 -16.22
C ALA A 172 8.26 14.55 -15.81
N ALA A 173 8.55 15.47 -16.75
CA ALA A 173 9.29 16.69 -16.46
C ALA A 173 8.54 17.60 -15.48
N TYR A 174 7.22 17.74 -15.62
CA TYR A 174 6.39 18.51 -14.69
C TYR A 174 6.43 17.93 -13.28
N ARG A 175 6.30 16.60 -13.14
CA ARG A 175 6.41 15.91 -11.84
C ARG A 175 7.78 16.07 -11.22
N LYS A 176 8.86 15.95 -12.01
CA LYS A 176 10.23 16.22 -11.54
C LYS A 176 10.33 17.63 -10.96
N ARG A 177 9.87 18.65 -11.70
CA ARG A 177 9.84 20.04 -11.21
C ARG A 177 9.00 20.23 -9.94
N GLN A 178 7.94 19.44 -9.74
CA GLN A 178 7.19 19.46 -8.48
C GLN A 178 7.96 18.80 -7.33
N ALA A 179 8.60 17.66 -7.58
CA ALA A 179 9.42 16.97 -6.60
C ALA A 179 10.61 17.83 -6.17
N ASP A 180 11.31 18.44 -7.12
CA ASP A 180 12.45 19.34 -6.86
C ASP A 180 12.01 20.54 -6.01
N ARG A 181 10.84 21.12 -6.28
CA ARG A 181 10.28 22.22 -5.46
C ARG A 181 9.95 21.78 -4.04
N ARG A 182 9.39 20.58 -3.87
CA ARG A 182 9.11 20.03 -2.52
C ARG A 182 10.40 19.72 -1.78
N ALA A 183 11.40 19.16 -2.45
CA ALA A 183 12.71 18.88 -1.88
C ALA A 183 13.42 20.18 -1.46
N ALA A 184 13.38 21.22 -2.30
CA ALA A 184 13.94 22.53 -1.96
C ALA A 184 13.23 23.18 -0.77
N ALA A 185 11.89 23.08 -0.69
CA ALA A 185 11.14 23.57 0.46
C ALA A 185 11.48 22.80 1.76
N ALA A 186 11.65 21.48 1.67
CA ALA A 186 12.06 20.65 2.80
C ALA A 186 13.48 21.00 3.27
N ALA A 187 14.43 21.16 2.34
CA ALA A 187 15.80 21.56 2.66
C ALA A 187 15.86 22.92 3.36
N ARG A 188 15.06 23.90 2.90
CA ARG A 188 14.93 25.21 3.58
C ARG A 188 14.37 25.06 4.99
N ALA A 189 13.31 24.27 5.16
CA ALA A 189 12.72 24.04 6.48
C ALA A 189 13.70 23.35 7.45
N GLU A 190 14.52 22.41 6.97
CA GLU A 190 15.56 21.77 7.78
C GLU A 190 16.67 22.75 8.17
N GLU A 191 17.09 23.62 7.26
CA GLU A 191 18.09 24.67 7.55
C GLU A 191 17.55 25.71 8.54
N GLU A 192 16.32 26.19 8.34
CA GLU A 192 15.62 27.09 9.25
C GLU A 192 15.47 26.47 10.65
N ALA A 193 15.13 25.18 10.75
CA ALA A 193 15.03 24.47 12.02
C ALA A 193 16.39 24.36 12.75
N LYS A 194 17.49 24.14 12.03
CA LYS A 194 18.84 24.13 12.62
C LYS A 194 19.24 25.50 13.15
N VAL A 195 19.01 26.56 12.37
CA VAL A 195 19.27 27.94 12.79
C VAL A 195 18.43 28.29 14.01
N GLN A 196 17.15 27.89 14.05
CA GLN A 196 16.30 28.13 15.22
C GLN A 196 16.80 27.38 16.46
N ALA A 197 17.17 26.10 16.33
CA ALA A 197 17.73 25.33 17.42
C ALA A 197 19.05 25.93 17.95
N GLU A 198 19.90 26.47 17.07
CA GLU A 198 21.13 27.14 17.47
C GLU A 198 20.86 28.46 18.20
N LYS A 199 19.89 29.26 17.74
CA LYS A 199 19.45 30.46 18.45
C LYS A 199 18.91 30.13 19.83
N ASP A 200 18.05 29.11 19.93
CA ASP A 200 17.47 28.69 21.21
C ASP A 200 18.57 28.21 22.16
N ARG A 201 19.61 27.52 21.65
CA ARG A 201 20.78 27.12 22.44
C ARG A 201 21.58 28.33 22.93
N LEU A 202 21.93 29.26 22.04
CA LEU A 202 22.70 30.47 22.39
C LEU A 202 21.94 31.33 23.40
N GLN A 203 20.61 31.43 23.26
CA GLN A 203 19.74 32.14 24.20
C GLN A 203 19.80 31.51 25.60
N GLN A 204 19.74 30.18 25.70
CA GLN A 204 19.88 29.48 26.98
C GLN A 204 21.28 29.67 27.59
N GLU A 205 22.34 29.67 26.77
CA GLU A 205 23.70 29.96 27.22
C GLU A 205 23.83 31.39 27.76
N THR A 206 23.24 32.39 27.09
CA THR A 206 23.25 33.79 27.57
C THR A 206 22.46 33.95 28.87
N GLU A 207 21.28 33.34 28.97
CA GLU A 207 20.45 33.41 30.19
C GLU A 207 21.15 32.75 31.39
N ALA A 208 21.91 31.67 31.15
CA ALA A 208 22.73 31.04 32.18
C ALA A 208 23.89 31.94 32.64
N LEU A 209 24.61 32.56 31.70
CA LEU A 209 25.70 33.49 32.03
C LEU A 209 25.21 34.74 32.78
N ASP A 210 24.06 35.28 32.40
CA ASP A 210 23.44 36.43 33.09
C ASP A 210 23.04 36.07 34.54
N ALA A 211 22.50 34.87 34.75
CA ALA A 211 22.16 34.36 36.08
C ALA A 211 23.42 34.15 36.94
N GLU A 212 24.50 33.62 36.36
CA GLU A 212 25.79 33.48 37.04
C GLU A 212 26.41 34.84 37.41
N ALA A 213 26.32 35.83 36.51
CA ALA A 213 26.86 37.18 36.73
C ALA A 213 26.13 37.94 37.86
N CYS A 214 24.80 37.87 37.96
CA CYS A 214 24.05 38.52 39.05
C CYS A 214 24.01 37.68 40.35
N GLY A 215 24.33 36.39 40.33
CA GLY A 215 24.36 35.53 41.52
C GLY A 215 25.57 35.72 42.44
N GLY A 216 26.63 36.39 41.99
CA GLY A 216 27.90 36.55 42.71
C GLY A 216 28.14 37.90 43.39
N LEU A 217 27.24 38.87 43.26
CA LEU A 217 27.32 40.17 43.91
C LEU A 217 26.21 40.28 44.95
N ASP A 218 26.53 40.70 46.17
CA ASP A 218 25.60 40.90 47.31
C ASP A 218 24.46 41.89 46.97
N GLY A 219 23.47 41.48 46.15
CA GLY A 219 22.15 42.09 45.97
C GLY A 219 22.04 43.59 45.64
N GLN A 220 23.12 44.33 45.37
CA GLN A 220 23.08 45.81 45.33
C GLN A 220 23.45 46.47 43.99
N VAL A 221 23.88 45.73 42.94
CA VAL A 221 24.34 46.35 41.67
C VAL A 221 23.85 45.67 40.38
N CYS A 222 22.73 44.94 40.40
CA CYS A 222 22.03 44.58 39.14
C CYS A 222 20.76 45.45 39.02
N THR A 223 20.88 46.62 38.37
CA THR A 223 19.77 47.36 37.75
C THR A 223 19.70 47.02 36.28
#